data_AF-A0A2A9CLP6-F1
#
_entry.id   AF-A0A2A9CLP6-F1
#
_cell.length_a   1.000
_cell.length_b   1.000
_cell.length_c   1.000
_cell.angle_alpha   90.00
_cell.angle_beta   90.00
_cell.angle_gamma   90.00
#
_symmetry.space_group_name_H-M   'P 1'
#
loop_
_entity.id
_entity.type
_entity.pdbx_description
1 polymer ?
#
loop_
_entity_poly.entity_id
_entity_poly.type
_entity_poly.pdbx_seq_one_letter_code
_entity_poly.pdbx_strand_id
1 'polypeptide(L)'
;MEIRIRYMDPRTVQRIDELAKEKGMSRQEFLHAQLHQLAVFREENEREKRLNQLVDRNIQTMTHCYTAIREMYDILHYEESSEKP
;
A
#
# COMPACT_ATOMS: atom_id res chain seq x y z
N MET A 1 26.03 11.68 8.68
CA MET A 1 25.97 13.08 8.20
C MET A 1 25.20 13.90 9.21
N GLU A 2 25.61 15.15 9.45
CA GLU A 2 24.91 16.08 10.35
C GLU A 2 24.15 17.13 9.51
N ILE A 3 22.89 17.37 9.83
CA ILE A 3 22.05 18.38 9.17
C ILE A 3 21.68 19.43 10.21
N ARG A 4 21.91 20.72 9.88
CA ARG A 4 21.55 21.85 10.74
C ARG A 4 20.49 22.70 10.06
N ILE A 5 19.31 22.79 10.66
CA ILE A 5 18.20 23.62 10.18
C ILE A 5 18.30 24.98 10.87
N ARG A 6 18.30 26.07 10.10
CA ARG A 6 18.41 27.45 10.59
C ARG A 6 17.18 28.26 10.18
N TYR A 7 16.96 29.39 10.87
CA TYR A 7 15.90 30.35 10.57
C TYR A 7 14.47 29.77 10.61
N MET A 8 14.21 28.84 11.54
CA MET A 8 12.85 28.39 11.82
C MET A 8 12.11 29.40 12.72
N ASP A 9 10.83 29.58 12.46
CA ASP A 9 9.94 30.31 13.36
C ASP A 9 9.97 29.64 14.76
N PRO A 10 10.25 30.40 15.84
CA PRO A 10 10.21 29.90 17.20
C PRO A 10 8.92 29.15 17.55
N ARG A 11 7.77 29.57 17.01
CA ARG A 11 6.48 28.89 17.22
C ARG A 11 6.48 27.48 16.64
N THR A 12 7.07 27.30 15.46
CA THR A 12 7.21 25.98 14.83
C THR A 12 8.14 25.07 15.64
N VAL A 13 9.25 25.61 16.17
CA VAL A 13 10.17 24.83 17.02
C VAL A 13 9.47 24.37 18.30
N GLN A 14 8.69 25.25 18.93
CA GLN A 14 7.92 24.91 20.13
C GLN A 14 6.89 23.82 19.84
N ARG A 15 6.22 23.89 18.69
CA ARG A 15 5.25 22.85 18.30
C ARG A 15 5.92 21.49 18.08
N ILE A 16 7.13 21.47 17.52
CA ILE A 16 7.92 20.24 17.35
C ILE A 16 8.31 19.65 18.72
N ASP A 17 8.66 20.49 19.68
CA ASP A 17 8.95 20.04 21.04
C ASP A 17 7.76 19.41 21.73
N GLU A 18 6.59 20.02 21.59
CA GLU A 18 5.33 19.48 22.12
C GLU A 18 5.04 18.10 21.52
N LEU A 19 5.12 17.98 20.20
CA LEU A 19 4.90 16.71 19.49
C LEU A 19 5.93 15.63 19.86
N ALA A 20 7.19 16.01 20.07
CA ALA A 20 8.23 15.09 20.52
C ALA A 20 7.94 14.60 21.95
N LYS A 21 7.55 15.51 22.86
CA LYS A 21 7.18 15.18 24.24
C LYS A 21 5.94 14.29 24.33
N GLU A 22 4.90 14.57 23.53
CA GLU A 22 3.70 13.74 23.45
C GLU A 22 4.02 12.29 23.07
N LYS A 23 5.04 12.09 22.23
CA LYS A 23 5.52 10.76 21.83
C LYS A 23 6.57 10.17 22.78
N GLY A 24 6.95 10.87 23.85
CA GLY A 24 8.01 10.44 24.77
C GLY A 24 9.40 10.38 24.14
N MET A 25 9.62 11.13 23.05
CA MET A 25 10.86 11.13 22.26
C MET A 25 11.62 12.44 22.42
N SER A 26 12.93 12.42 22.18
CA SER A 26 13.68 13.66 22.05
C SER A 26 13.32 14.40 20.76
N ARG A 27 13.50 15.73 20.74
CA ARG A 27 13.33 16.54 19.53
C ARG A 27 14.14 15.98 18.35
N GLN A 28 15.37 15.54 18.61
CA GLN A 28 16.28 15.04 17.58
C GLN A 28 15.80 13.71 17.00
N GLU A 29 15.38 12.77 17.84
CA GLU A 29 14.81 11.50 17.38
C GLU A 29 13.52 11.71 16.60
N PHE A 30 12.67 12.63 17.07
CA PHE A 30 11.45 13.00 16.35
C PHE A 30 11.76 13.53 14.95
N LEU A 31 12.69 14.50 14.84
CA LEU A 31 13.09 15.05 13.55
C LEU A 31 13.73 14.00 12.63
N HIS A 32 14.56 13.11 13.19
CA HIS A 32 15.15 12.03 12.42
C HIS A 32 14.09 11.07 11.86
N ALA A 33 13.13 10.69 12.70
CA ALA A 33 12.01 9.83 12.28
C ALA A 33 11.16 10.49 11.18
N GLN A 34 10.85 11.79 11.32
CA GLN A 34 10.09 12.53 10.31
C GLN A 34 10.85 12.65 8.98
N LEU A 35 12.15 12.96 9.01
CA LEU A 35 12.98 13.03 7.80
C LEU A 35 13.13 11.66 7.12
N HIS A 36 13.30 10.60 7.92
CA HIS A 36 13.37 9.24 7.39
C HIS A 36 12.05 8.83 6.75
N GLN A 37 10.93 9.10 7.42
CA GLN A 37 9.61 8.87 6.88
C GLN A 37 9.43 9.63 5.56
N LEU A 38 9.78 10.92 5.49
CA LEU A 38 9.69 11.70 4.24
C LEU A 38 10.54 11.12 3.09
N ALA A 39 11.74 10.62 3.39
CA ALA A 39 12.62 10.02 2.39
C ALA A 39 12.06 8.70 1.85
N VAL A 40 11.52 7.87 2.74
CA VAL A 40 11.02 6.52 2.40
C VAL A 40 9.55 6.54 1.93
N PHE A 41 8.79 7.58 2.26
CA PHE A 41 7.34 7.66 2.00
C PHE A 41 7.00 7.53 0.52
N ARG A 42 7.81 8.11 -0.39
CA ARG A 42 7.58 7.95 -1.84
C ARG A 42 7.76 6.50 -2.28
N GLU A 43 8.81 5.85 -1.78
CA GLU A 43 9.12 4.46 -2.13
C GLU A 43 8.06 3.50 -1.58
N GLU A 44 7.63 3.69 -0.34
CA GLU A 44 6.55 2.90 0.27
C GLU A 44 5.21 3.09 -0.44
N ASN A 45 4.85 4.32 -0.80
CA ASN A 45 3.59 4.59 -1.51
C ASN A 45 3.60 3.99 -2.93
N GLU A 46 4.74 4.05 -3.63
CA GLU A 46 4.87 3.37 -4.92
C GLU A 46 4.84 1.84 -4.79
N ARG A 47 5.49 1.30 -3.75
CA ARG A 47 5.48 -0.13 -3.45
C ARG A 47 4.08 -0.63 -3.13
N GLU A 48 3.35 0.09 -2.29
CA GLU A 48 1.96 -0.18 -1.93
C GLU A 48 1.05 -0.11 -3.16
N LYS A 49 1.20 0.92 -4.00
CA LYS A 49 0.47 1.04 -5.26
C LYS A 49 0.72 -0.15 -6.20
N ARG A 50 1.97 -0.61 -6.32
CA ARG A 50 2.32 -1.80 -7.12
C ARG A 50 1.68 -3.06 -6.55
N LEU A 51 1.68 -3.23 -5.23
CA LEU A 51 1.05 -4.37 -4.57
C LEU A 51 -0.47 -4.39 -4.79
N ASN A 52 -1.15 -3.25 -4.63
CA ASN A 52 -2.59 -3.16 -4.90
C ASN A 52 -2.91 -3.50 -6.36
N GLN A 53 -2.11 -3.01 -7.32
CA GLN A 53 -2.28 -3.38 -8.73
C GLN A 53 -2.11 -4.88 -8.99
N LEU A 54 -1.19 -5.55 -8.28
CA LEU A 54 -1.02 -7.00 -8.40
C LEU A 54 -2.19 -7.78 -7.81
N VAL A 55 -2.76 -7.30 -6.70
CA VAL A 55 -3.98 -7.90 -6.11
C VAL A 55 -5.15 -7.76 -7.08
N ASP A 56 -5.38 -6.57 -7.64
CA ASP A 56 -6.46 -6.33 -8.59
C ASP A 56 -6.35 -7.23 -9.83
N ARG A 57 -5.14 -7.35 -10.39
CA ARG A 57 -4.89 -8.23 -11.54
C ARG A 57 -5.11 -9.70 -11.21
N ASN A 58 -4.74 -10.15 -10.01
CA ASN A 58 -5.02 -11.52 -9.57
C ASN A 58 -6.53 -11.77 -9.46
N ILE A 59 -7.29 -10.83 -8.89
CA ILE A 59 -8.75 -10.95 -8.78
C ILE A 59 -9.39 -11.04 -10.16
N GLN A 60 -8.96 -10.19 -11.10
CA GLN A 60 -9.43 -10.24 -12.48
C GLN A 60 -9.11 -11.58 -13.14
N THR A 61 -7.88 -12.04 -13.01
CA THR A 61 -7.43 -13.32 -13.58
C THR A 61 -8.22 -14.49 -12.99
N MET A 62 -8.43 -14.51 -11.66
CA MET A 62 -9.25 -15.52 -10.99
C MET A 62 -10.70 -15.51 -11.48
N THR A 63 -11.26 -14.33 -11.72
CA THR A 63 -12.60 -14.17 -12.29
C THR A 63 -12.66 -14.77 -13.70
N HIS A 64 -11.66 -14.47 -14.55
CA HIS A 64 -11.57 -15.06 -15.89
C HIS A 64 -11.42 -16.59 -15.85
N CYS A 65 -10.58 -17.12 -14.95
CA CYS A 65 -10.45 -18.56 -14.76
C CYS A 65 -11.77 -19.19 -14.32
N TYR A 66 -12.49 -18.58 -13.37
CA TYR A 66 -13.79 -19.06 -12.91
C TYR A 66 -14.82 -19.08 -14.06
N THR A 67 -14.89 -18.01 -14.85
CA THR A 67 -15.80 -17.95 -16.01
C THR A 67 -15.46 -19.02 -17.04
N ALA A 68 -14.17 -19.20 -17.38
CA ALA A 68 -13.76 -20.22 -18.33
C ALA A 68 -14.09 -21.64 -17.85
N ILE A 69 -13.88 -21.94 -16.57
CA ILE A 69 -14.25 -23.23 -15.97
C ILE A 69 -15.77 -23.44 -16.02
N ARG A 70 -16.55 -22.39 -15.74
CA ARG A 70 -18.01 -22.45 -15.81
C ARG A 70 -18.51 -22.69 -17.24
N GLU A 71 -17.94 -22.00 -18.23
CA GLU A 71 -18.27 -22.22 -19.64
C GLU A 71 -17.93 -23.66 -20.07
N MET A 72 -16.78 -24.19 -19.66
CA MET A 72 -16.41 -25.59 -19.92
C MET A 72 -17.39 -26.57 -19.26
N TYR A 73 -17.80 -26.30 -18.01
CA TYR A 73 -18.78 -27.11 -17.29
C TYR A 73 -20.14 -27.11 -18.00
N ASP A 74 -20.60 -25.94 -18.44
CA ASP A 74 -21.87 -25.77 -19.13
C ASP A 74 -21.87 -26.53 -20.48
N ILE A 75 -20.75 -26.51 -21.23
CA ILE A 75 -20.60 -27.28 -22.48
C ILE A 75 -20.68 -28.79 -22.22
N LEU A 76 -19.91 -29.30 -21.26
CA LEU A 76 -19.86 -30.75 -20.95
C LEU A 76 -21.22 -31.29 -20.51
N HIS A 77 -21.97 -30.55 -19.70
CA HIS A 77 -23.30 -30.98 -19.28
C HIS A 77 -24.38 -30.82 -20.35
N TYR A 78 -24.19 -29.93 -21.33
CA TYR A 78 -25.07 -29.84 -22.48
C TYR A 78 -24.89 -31.05 -23.42
N GLU A 79 -23.66 -31.51 -23.62
CA GLU A 79 -23.34 -32.68 -24.46
C GLU A 79 -23.89 -33.98 -23.86
N GLU A 80 -23.73 -34.22 -22.54
CA GLU A 80 -24.31 -35.38 -21.82
C GLU A 80 -25.85 -35.46 -21.90
N SER A 81 -26.52 -34.31 -22.06
CA SER A 81 -27.97 -34.21 -22.17
C SER A 81 -28.47 -34.49 -23.60
N SER A 82 -27.62 -34.31 -24.61
CA SER A 82 -27.92 -34.51 -26.03
C SER A 82 -27.62 -35.92 -26.54
N GLU A 83 -26.84 -36.71 -25.79
CA GLU A 83 -26.50 -38.11 -26.10
C GLU A 83 -27.50 -39.15 -25.57
N LYS A 84 -28.56 -38.75 -24.85
CA LYS A 84 -29.62 -39.69 -24.43
C LYS A 84 -30.69 -39.84 -25.52
N PRO A 85 -30.91 -41.05 -26.06
CA PRO A 85 -31.98 -41.35 -27.03
C PRO A 85 -33.38 -41.34 -26.39
#